data_AF-A0A8G2CJP2-F1
#
_entry.id   AF-A0A8G2CJP2-F1
#
_cell.length_a   1.000
_cell.length_b   1.000
_cell.length_c   1.000
_cell.angle_alpha   90.00
_cell.angle_beta   90.00
_cell.angle_gamma   90.00
#
_symmetry.space_group_name_H-M   'P 1'
#
loop_
_entity.id
_entity.type
_entity.pdbx_description
1 polymer ?
#
loop_
_entity_poly.entity_id
_entity_poly.type
_entity_poly.pdbx_seq_one_letter_code
_entity_poly.pdbx_strand_id
1 'polypeptide(L)'
;MRTAPTPLTISLLDRFALIMAMLAEIAVTQGHAQHLPGAKIIAIWQRLTSIAARFARAVLRGPTPSRKRLTPEKPNRAKRPSLPDGFGWLPRVFPGTHDMPAAVTYPAQQLRDLLADPTMAELIETNPAIGRILRPLFEALGIERPAILAILQPAARRSIPKPPRDNQNPAISFWPPQPPFEPEACFSENMIQKTAA
;
A
#
# COMPACT_ATOMS: atom_id res chain seq x y z
N MET A 1 5.44 0.28 27.51
CA MET A 1 5.95 -1.05 27.85
C MET A 1 5.97 -1.88 26.58
N ARG A 2 7.15 -2.34 26.11
CA ARG A 2 7.26 -3.28 24.98
C ARG A 2 7.04 -4.68 25.56
N THR A 3 5.96 -5.36 25.19
CA THR A 3 5.81 -6.78 25.50
C THR A 3 6.84 -7.56 24.70
N ALA A 4 7.66 -8.37 25.36
CA ALA A 4 8.56 -9.28 24.66
C ALA A 4 7.72 -10.28 23.84
N PRO A 5 8.11 -10.61 22.61
CA PRO A 5 7.41 -11.63 21.84
C PRO A 5 7.48 -12.96 22.61
N THR A 6 6.32 -13.52 22.93
CA THR A 6 6.24 -14.84 23.56
C THR A 6 6.71 -15.92 22.58
N PRO A 7 7.26 -17.05 23.05
CA PRO A 7 7.77 -18.10 22.15
C PRO A 7 6.71 -18.62 21.15
N LEU A 8 5.43 -18.58 21.53
CA LEU A 8 4.30 -18.91 20.65
C LEU A 8 4.17 -17.93 19.47
N THR A 9 4.39 -16.63 19.69
CA THR A 9 4.34 -15.62 18.63
C THR A 9 5.48 -15.75 17.63
N ILE A 10 6.65 -16.22 18.08
CA ILE A 10 7.81 -16.47 17.21
C ILE A 10 7.49 -17.63 16.25
N SER A 11 6.99 -18.75 16.80
CA SER A 11 6.54 -19.89 16.00
C SER A 11 5.46 -19.51 14.99
N LEU A 12 4.53 -18.63 15.35
CA LEU A 12 3.51 -18.12 14.43
C LEU A 12 4.12 -17.28 13.30
N LEU A 13 5.05 -16.38 13.63
CA LEU A 13 5.75 -15.55 12.66
C LEU A 13 6.50 -16.40 11.63
N ASP A 14 7.18 -17.44 12.11
CA ASP A 14 7.95 -18.37 11.28
C ASP A 14 7.03 -19.17 10.35
N ARG A 15 5.93 -19.72 10.88
CA ARG A 15 4.91 -20.41 10.06
C ARG A 15 4.33 -19.50 8.98
N PHE A 16 3.98 -18.26 9.33
CA PHE A 16 3.48 -17.29 8.36
C PHE A 16 4.53 -16.97 7.29
N ALA A 17 5.79 -16.74 7.70
CA ALA A 17 6.88 -16.46 6.78
C ALA A 17 7.13 -17.63 5.81
N LEU A 18 7.06 -18.88 6.28
CA LEU A 18 7.18 -20.07 5.45
C LEU A 18 6.06 -20.15 4.40
N ILE A 19 4.80 -19.93 4.79
CA ILE A 19 3.67 -19.93 3.85
C ILE A 19 3.86 -18.83 2.77
N MET A 20 4.32 -17.65 3.17
CA MET A 20 4.60 -16.55 2.24
C MET A 20 5.76 -16.87 1.29
N ALA A 21 6.80 -17.55 1.78
CA ALA A 21 7.92 -18.01 0.97
C ALA A 21 7.46 -19.05 -0.05
N MET A 22 6.65 -20.03 0.35
CA MET A 22 6.06 -21.02 -0.54
C MET A 22 5.22 -20.37 -1.65
N LEU A 23 4.35 -19.41 -1.31
CA LEU A 23 3.57 -18.66 -2.30
C LEU A 23 4.46 -17.90 -3.28
N ALA A 24 5.54 -17.29 -2.79
CA ALA A 24 6.47 -16.53 -3.60
C ALA A 24 7.25 -17.43 -4.57
N GLU A 25 7.67 -18.60 -4.10
CA GLU A 25 8.35 -19.62 -4.91
C GLU A 25 7.42 -20.19 -5.99
N ILE A 26 6.18 -20.55 -5.63
CA ILE A 26 5.16 -20.97 -6.60
C ILE A 26 4.95 -19.89 -7.67
N ALA A 27 4.83 -18.63 -7.27
CA ALA A 27 4.63 -17.52 -8.21
C ALA A 27 5.82 -17.34 -9.18
N VAL A 28 7.06 -17.59 -8.71
CA VAL A 28 8.26 -17.55 -9.56
C VAL A 28 8.28 -18.73 -10.52
N THR A 29 8.13 -19.96 -10.02
CA THR A 29 8.17 -21.18 -10.83
C THR A 29 7.08 -21.18 -11.90
N GLN A 30 5.85 -20.86 -11.53
CA GLN A 30 4.73 -20.78 -12.47
C GLN A 30 4.86 -19.58 -13.41
N GLY A 31 5.41 -18.45 -12.93
CA GLY A 31 5.64 -17.29 -13.77
C GLY A 31 6.66 -17.56 -14.87
N HIS A 32 7.72 -18.32 -14.57
CA HIS A 32 8.66 -18.77 -15.57
C HIS A 32 8.04 -19.76 -16.56
N ALA A 33 7.29 -20.77 -16.06
CA ALA A 33 6.62 -21.76 -16.90
C ALA A 33 5.64 -21.14 -17.90
N GLN A 34 5.05 -20.00 -17.56
CA GLN A 34 4.08 -19.30 -18.42
C GLN A 34 4.66 -18.10 -19.18
N HIS A 35 5.99 -17.98 -19.22
CA HIS A 35 6.67 -16.88 -19.91
C HIS A 35 6.16 -15.48 -19.49
N LEU A 36 5.78 -15.31 -18.22
CA LEU A 36 5.43 -14.01 -17.71
C LEU A 36 6.66 -13.09 -17.79
N PRO A 37 6.48 -11.80 -18.14
CA PRO A 37 7.57 -10.83 -18.10
C PRO A 37 8.22 -10.82 -16.72
N GLY A 38 9.55 -10.93 -16.65
CA GLY A 38 10.29 -11.03 -15.39
C GLY A 38 9.97 -9.88 -14.43
N ALA A 39 9.71 -8.67 -14.95
CA ALA A 39 9.27 -7.53 -14.15
C ALA A 39 7.95 -7.79 -13.39
N LYS A 40 6.99 -8.53 -13.97
CA LYS A 40 5.75 -8.93 -13.29
C LYS A 40 6.02 -9.96 -12.21
N ILE A 41 6.86 -10.97 -12.47
CA ILE A 41 7.26 -11.99 -11.49
C ILE A 41 7.90 -11.31 -10.26
N ILE A 42 8.87 -10.42 -10.50
CA ILE A 42 9.54 -9.64 -9.45
C ILE A 42 8.52 -8.80 -8.68
N ALA A 43 7.57 -8.16 -9.34
CA ALA A 43 6.56 -7.35 -8.68
C ALA A 43 5.62 -8.19 -7.77
N ILE A 44 5.25 -9.41 -8.20
CA ILE A 44 4.47 -10.36 -7.38
C ILE A 44 5.29 -10.78 -6.15
N TRP A 45 6.54 -11.22 -6.36
CA TRP A 45 7.46 -11.63 -5.31
C TRP A 45 7.69 -10.51 -4.28
N GLN A 46 7.94 -9.28 -4.75
CA GLN A 46 8.09 -8.09 -3.90
C GLN A 46 6.81 -7.78 -3.10
N ARG A 47 5.63 -7.97 -3.69
CA ARG A 47 4.36 -7.75 -2.98
C ARG A 47 4.18 -8.76 -1.86
N LEU A 48 4.45 -10.04 -2.11
CA LEU A 48 4.34 -11.11 -1.11
C LEU A 48 5.34 -10.92 0.04
N THR A 49 6.61 -10.72 -0.27
CA THR A 49 7.66 -10.47 0.74
C THR A 49 7.40 -9.18 1.54
N SER A 50 6.89 -8.13 0.90
CA SER A 50 6.50 -6.89 1.60
C SER A 50 5.35 -7.12 2.58
N ILE A 51 4.36 -7.95 2.24
CA ILE A 51 3.28 -8.33 3.16
C ILE A 51 3.83 -9.10 4.35
N ALA A 52 4.71 -10.08 4.12
CA ALA A 52 5.39 -10.84 5.17
C ALA A 52 6.17 -9.92 6.14
N ALA A 53 6.99 -9.02 5.60
CA ALA A 53 7.76 -8.08 6.40
C ALA A 53 6.85 -7.10 7.18
N ARG A 54 5.75 -6.65 6.59
CA ARG A 54 4.78 -5.78 7.27
C ARG A 54 4.08 -6.52 8.41
N PHE A 55 3.72 -7.78 8.22
CA PHE A 55 3.14 -8.63 9.25
C PHE A 55 4.09 -8.80 10.43
N ALA A 56 5.33 -9.23 10.17
CA ALA A 56 6.35 -9.40 11.21
C ALA A 56 6.56 -8.10 12.01
N ARG A 57 6.67 -6.96 11.32
CA ARG A 57 6.78 -5.65 11.97
C ARG A 57 5.54 -5.30 12.81
N ALA A 58 4.35 -5.66 12.36
CA ALA A 58 3.11 -5.36 13.10
C ALA A 58 3.01 -6.18 14.38
N VAL A 59 3.38 -7.48 14.32
CA VAL A 59 3.42 -8.35 15.51
C VAL A 59 4.47 -7.87 16.50
N LEU A 60 5.71 -7.64 16.04
CA LEU A 60 6.83 -7.22 16.91
C LEU A 60 6.63 -5.82 17.51
N ARG A 61 5.91 -4.93 16.82
CA ARG A 61 5.66 -3.56 17.31
C ARG A 61 4.54 -3.49 18.34
N GLY A 62 3.62 -4.46 18.32
CA GLY A 62 2.43 -4.45 19.17
C GLY A 62 1.38 -3.39 18.78
N PRO A 63 0.33 -3.21 19.60
CA PRO A 63 -0.79 -2.30 19.34
C PRO A 63 -0.29 -0.88 19.11
N THR A 64 -0.43 -0.39 17.89
CA THR A 64 0.00 0.97 17.56
C THR A 64 -1.22 1.90 17.58
N PRO A 65 -1.23 2.96 18.42
CA PRO A 65 -2.30 3.94 18.36
C PRO A 65 -2.32 4.60 16.99
N SER A 66 -3.52 4.80 16.44
CA SER A 66 -3.74 5.44 15.14
C SER A 66 -3.25 6.89 15.18
N ARG A 67 -1.96 7.10 14.91
CA ARG A 67 -1.37 8.43 14.86
C ARG A 67 -1.86 9.09 13.56
N LYS A 68 -2.60 10.20 13.69
CA LYS A 68 -2.92 11.09 12.55
C LYS A 68 -1.60 11.49 11.91
N ARG A 69 -1.24 10.86 10.80
CA ARG A 69 -0.10 11.28 9.99
C ARG A 69 -0.50 12.58 9.33
N LEU A 70 0.17 13.67 9.71
CA LEU A 70 0.31 14.83 8.84
C LEU A 70 0.96 14.30 7.57
N THR A 71 0.21 14.28 6.48
CA THR A 71 0.68 13.81 5.17
C THR A 71 1.78 14.75 4.70
N PRO A 72 3.04 14.30 4.60
CA PRO A 72 4.06 15.05 3.87
C PRO A 72 3.66 15.04 2.40
N GLU A 73 3.89 16.17 1.73
CA GLU A 73 3.73 16.31 0.29
C GLU A 73 4.51 15.20 -0.42
N LYS A 74 3.83 14.45 -1.29
CA LYS A 74 4.39 13.21 -1.87
C LYS A 74 5.49 13.58 -2.87
N PRO A 75 6.73 13.07 -2.72
CA PRO A 75 7.69 13.12 -3.82
C PRO A 75 7.15 12.29 -5.00
N ASN A 76 7.29 12.85 -6.20
CA ASN A 76 6.87 12.25 -7.46
C ASN A 76 7.59 10.90 -7.66
N ARG A 77 6.90 9.80 -7.35
CA ARG A 77 7.45 8.45 -7.53
C ARG A 77 7.15 7.98 -8.95
N ALA A 78 8.19 7.49 -9.62
CA ALA A 78 8.10 6.83 -10.91
C ALA A 78 6.99 5.76 -10.94
N LYS A 79 6.30 5.66 -12.08
CA LYS A 79 5.20 4.72 -12.31
C LYS A 79 5.70 3.29 -12.09
N ARG A 80 5.23 2.65 -11.02
CA ARG A 80 5.51 1.24 -10.76
C ARG A 80 4.80 0.39 -11.82
N PRO A 81 5.37 -0.77 -12.20
CA PRO A 81 4.66 -1.71 -13.06
C PRO A 81 3.30 -2.04 -12.42
N SER A 82 2.23 -1.80 -13.19
CA SER A 82 0.87 -2.03 -12.73
C SER A 82 0.64 -3.52 -12.62
N LEU A 83 0.62 -4.04 -11.40
CA LEU A 83 0.10 -5.37 -11.13
C LEU A 83 -1.42 -5.35 -11.35
N PRO A 84 -2.01 -6.49 -11.77
CA PRO A 84 -3.45 -6.66 -11.71
C PRO A 84 -3.95 -6.38 -10.29
N ASP A 85 -5.06 -5.68 -10.20
CA ASP A 85 -5.75 -5.40 -8.95
C ASP A 85 -7.15 -6.03 -9.00
N GLY A 86 -7.71 -6.38 -7.85
CA GLY A 86 -9.03 -7.02 -7.74
C GLY A 86 -9.04 -8.44 -7.18
N PHE A 87 -10.22 -8.95 -6.87
CA PHE A 87 -10.37 -10.24 -6.17
C PHE A 87 -9.90 -11.43 -7.03
N GLY A 88 -9.08 -12.31 -6.44
CA GLY A 88 -8.54 -13.49 -7.09
C GLY A 88 -7.58 -13.16 -8.22
N TRP A 89 -6.94 -11.98 -8.23
CA TRP A 89 -6.07 -11.61 -9.33
C TRP A 89 -4.86 -12.54 -9.43
N LEU A 90 -4.30 -13.04 -8.31
CA LEU A 90 -3.11 -13.88 -8.31
C LEU A 90 -3.32 -15.17 -9.11
N PRO A 91 -4.34 -16.02 -8.84
CA PRO A 91 -4.59 -17.19 -9.67
C PRO A 91 -5.00 -16.85 -11.12
N ARG A 92 -5.55 -15.64 -11.37
CA ARG A 92 -5.92 -15.19 -12.71
C ARG A 92 -4.76 -14.70 -13.57
N VAL A 93 -3.63 -14.29 -12.97
CA VAL A 93 -2.43 -13.86 -13.73
C VAL A 93 -1.82 -15.02 -14.51
N PHE A 94 -2.18 -16.26 -14.16
CA PHE A 94 -1.63 -17.46 -14.71
C PHE A 94 -2.65 -18.18 -15.60
N PRO A 95 -2.91 -17.69 -16.84
CA PRO A 95 -3.89 -18.30 -17.73
C PRO A 95 -3.44 -19.69 -18.20
N GLY A 96 -4.35 -20.68 -18.14
CA GLY A 96 -4.15 -21.99 -18.76
C GLY A 96 -3.68 -23.11 -17.85
N THR A 97 -3.33 -22.82 -16.59
CA THR A 97 -2.99 -23.87 -15.62
C THR A 97 -4.21 -24.30 -14.81
N HIS A 98 -4.75 -25.48 -15.11
CA HIS A 98 -5.60 -26.22 -14.17
C HIS A 98 -4.86 -26.54 -12.85
N ASP A 99 -3.52 -26.52 -12.86
CA ASP A 99 -2.68 -26.91 -11.72
C ASP A 99 -2.33 -25.75 -10.76
N MET A 100 -2.39 -24.49 -11.21
CA MET A 100 -2.08 -23.35 -10.35
C MET A 100 -3.11 -23.13 -9.24
N PRO A 101 -4.44 -23.31 -9.43
CA PRO A 101 -5.35 -23.34 -8.30
C PRO A 101 -4.94 -24.45 -7.32
N ALA A 102 -4.51 -25.64 -7.77
CA ALA A 102 -4.06 -26.71 -6.88
C ALA A 102 -2.77 -26.34 -6.11
N ALA A 103 -1.75 -25.79 -6.79
CA ALA A 103 -0.48 -25.39 -6.18
C ALA A 103 -0.65 -24.27 -5.13
N VAL A 104 -1.56 -23.32 -5.39
CA VAL A 104 -1.86 -22.23 -4.44
C VAL A 104 -2.85 -22.67 -3.35
N THR A 105 -3.65 -23.72 -3.59
CA THR A 105 -4.62 -24.23 -2.61
C THR A 105 -3.95 -24.68 -1.33
N TYR A 106 -2.82 -25.38 -1.39
CA TYR A 106 -2.16 -25.87 -0.18
C TYR A 106 -1.64 -24.74 0.73
N PRO A 107 -0.81 -23.78 0.26
CA PRO A 107 -0.43 -22.62 1.07
C PRO A 107 -1.62 -21.76 1.51
N ALA A 108 -2.65 -21.63 0.67
CA ALA A 108 -3.88 -20.94 1.02
C ALA A 108 -4.63 -21.62 2.18
N GLN A 109 -4.68 -22.95 2.18
CA GLN A 109 -5.30 -23.72 3.25
C GLN A 109 -4.47 -23.62 4.53
N GLN A 110 -3.15 -23.78 4.46
CA GLN A 110 -2.27 -23.57 5.62
C GLN A 110 -2.44 -22.17 6.22
N LEU A 111 -2.65 -21.16 5.39
CA LEU A 111 -2.93 -19.81 5.86
C LEU A 111 -4.30 -19.72 6.57
N ARG A 112 -5.33 -20.40 6.06
CA ARG A 112 -6.63 -20.46 6.74
C ARG A 112 -6.51 -21.17 8.09
N ASP A 113 -5.81 -22.29 8.13
CA ASP A 113 -5.60 -23.06 9.36
C ASP A 113 -4.82 -22.24 10.39
N LEU A 114 -3.80 -21.49 9.95
CA LEU A 114 -3.06 -20.56 10.81
C LEU A 114 -3.94 -19.43 11.38
N LEU A 115 -4.94 -18.97 10.63
CA LEU A 115 -5.89 -17.95 11.08
C LEU A 115 -7.04 -18.49 11.92
N ALA A 116 -7.30 -19.80 11.84
CA ALA A 116 -8.23 -20.49 12.72
C ALA A 116 -7.63 -20.72 14.12
N ASP A 117 -6.31 -20.57 14.29
CA ASP A 117 -5.64 -20.62 15.59
C ASP A 117 -6.16 -19.48 16.50
N PRO A 118 -6.66 -19.80 17.71
CA PRO A 118 -7.15 -18.80 18.65
C PRO A 118 -6.09 -17.75 19.01
N THR A 119 -4.81 -18.15 19.05
CA THR A 119 -3.69 -17.23 19.30
C THR A 119 -3.61 -16.13 18.24
N MET A 120 -3.91 -16.49 16.99
CA MET A 120 -3.90 -15.56 15.86
C MET A 120 -5.11 -14.63 15.90
N ALA A 121 -6.26 -15.13 16.32
CA ALA A 121 -7.47 -14.32 16.53
C ALA A 121 -7.23 -13.26 17.63
N GLU A 122 -6.68 -13.66 18.78
CA GLU A 122 -6.31 -12.75 19.88
C GLU A 122 -5.32 -11.67 19.44
N LEU A 123 -4.33 -12.03 18.61
CA LEU A 123 -3.38 -11.08 18.04
C LEU A 123 -4.06 -10.06 17.12
N ILE A 124 -5.03 -10.49 16.31
CA ILE A 124 -5.77 -9.62 15.40
C ILE A 124 -6.69 -8.67 16.19
N GLU A 125 -7.36 -9.15 17.23
CA GLU A 125 -8.18 -8.34 18.13
C GLU A 125 -7.34 -7.28 18.84
N THR A 126 -6.19 -7.70 19.38
CA THR A 126 -5.26 -6.82 20.09
C THR A 126 -4.60 -5.80 19.15
N ASN A 127 -4.34 -6.18 17.89
CA ASN A 127 -3.71 -5.31 16.90
C ASN A 127 -4.43 -5.35 15.54
N PRO A 128 -5.47 -4.51 15.34
CA PRO A 128 -6.24 -4.48 14.10
C PRO A 128 -5.44 -4.05 12.86
N ALA A 129 -4.21 -3.54 13.02
CA ALA A 129 -3.32 -3.29 11.89
C ALA A 129 -2.91 -4.59 11.18
N ILE A 130 -2.83 -5.71 11.91
CA ILE A 130 -2.53 -7.04 11.38
C ILE A 130 -3.61 -7.45 10.38
N GLY A 131 -4.88 -7.36 10.77
CA GLY A 131 -5.98 -7.70 9.86
C GLY A 131 -5.99 -6.85 8.58
N ARG A 132 -5.61 -5.57 8.65
CA ARG A 132 -5.48 -4.68 7.48
C ARG A 132 -4.32 -5.08 6.55
N ILE A 133 -3.24 -5.64 7.09
CA ILE A 133 -2.09 -6.13 6.30
C ILE A 133 -2.47 -7.41 5.55
N LEU A 134 -3.29 -8.27 6.17
CA LEU A 134 -3.73 -9.54 5.58
C LEU A 134 -4.79 -9.37 4.50
N ARG A 135 -5.66 -8.34 4.57
CA ARG A 135 -6.70 -8.07 3.55
C ARG A 135 -6.23 -8.14 2.09
N PRO A 136 -5.19 -7.40 1.66
CA PRO A 136 -4.74 -7.42 0.27
C PRO A 136 -4.19 -8.78 -0.17
N LEU A 137 -3.86 -9.66 0.76
CA LEU A 137 -3.43 -11.03 0.47
C LEU A 137 -4.64 -11.92 0.19
N PHE A 138 -5.69 -11.86 1.02
CA PHE A 138 -6.95 -12.60 0.77
C PHE A 138 -7.59 -12.19 -0.55
N GLU A 139 -7.61 -10.88 -0.83
CA GLU A 139 -8.10 -10.36 -2.11
C GLU A 139 -7.22 -10.84 -3.27
N ALA A 140 -5.90 -10.92 -3.10
CA ALA A 140 -5.02 -11.44 -4.14
C ALA A 140 -5.28 -12.92 -4.44
N LEU A 141 -5.44 -13.74 -3.39
CA LEU A 141 -5.68 -15.17 -3.52
C LEU A 141 -7.11 -15.52 -3.94
N GLY A 142 -8.05 -14.58 -3.86
CA GLY A 142 -9.46 -14.85 -4.16
C GLY A 142 -10.13 -15.73 -3.10
N ILE A 143 -9.63 -15.68 -1.87
CA ILE A 143 -10.18 -16.43 -0.75
C ILE A 143 -11.20 -15.56 -0.04
N GLU A 144 -12.37 -16.13 0.22
CA GLU A 144 -13.41 -15.47 1.01
C GLU A 144 -12.88 -15.14 2.41
N ARG A 145 -13.16 -13.92 2.86
CA ARG A 145 -12.55 -13.34 4.05
C ARG A 145 -13.10 -14.07 5.29
N PRO A 146 -12.24 -14.67 6.13
CA PRO A 146 -12.70 -15.25 7.40
C PRO A 146 -13.32 -14.14 8.27
N ALA A 147 -14.41 -14.47 8.98
CA ALA A 147 -15.25 -13.51 9.72
C ALA A 147 -14.44 -12.64 10.70
N ILE A 148 -13.37 -13.19 11.27
CA ILE A 148 -12.43 -12.51 12.19
C ILE A 148 -11.81 -11.24 11.54
N LEU A 149 -11.65 -11.21 10.21
CA LEU A 149 -11.14 -10.06 9.46
C LEU A 149 -12.25 -9.11 8.94
N ALA A 150 -13.51 -9.56 8.99
CA ALA A 150 -14.68 -8.81 8.52
C ALA A 150 -15.16 -7.76 9.54
N ILE A 151 -14.90 -7.97 10.85
CA ILE A 151 -15.43 -7.17 11.96
C ILE A 151 -14.95 -5.69 11.95
N LEU A 152 -13.89 -5.36 11.22
CA LEU A 152 -13.43 -3.97 11.07
C LEU A 152 -13.89 -3.33 9.76
N GLN A 153 -15.19 -3.16 9.58
CA GLN A 153 -15.67 -1.98 8.85
C GLN A 153 -15.88 -0.87 9.88
N PRO A 154 -15.21 0.30 9.78
CA PRO A 154 -15.72 1.46 10.47
C PRO A 154 -17.14 1.65 9.95
N ALA A 155 -18.13 1.54 10.84
CA ALA A 155 -19.53 1.79 10.53
C ALA A 155 -19.58 2.97 9.56
N ALA A 156 -20.12 2.73 8.37
CA ALA A 156 -20.21 3.71 7.31
C ALA A 156 -20.59 5.04 7.95
N ARG A 157 -19.70 6.03 7.88
CA ARG A 157 -20.04 7.39 8.26
C ARG A 157 -21.27 7.71 7.44
N ARG A 158 -22.43 7.74 8.10
CA ARG A 158 -23.67 8.24 7.51
C ARG A 158 -23.27 9.52 6.81
N SER A 159 -23.45 9.53 5.50
CA SER A 159 -23.29 10.70 4.66
C SER A 159 -24.11 11.80 5.30
N ILE A 160 -23.44 12.70 6.03
CA ILE A 160 -24.04 13.95 6.43
C ILE A 160 -24.40 14.62 5.10
N PRO A 161 -25.69 14.94 4.84
CA PRO A 161 -26.08 15.64 3.65
C PRO A 161 -25.23 16.91 3.55
N LYS A 162 -24.53 17.08 2.43
CA LYS A 162 -23.86 18.35 2.14
C LYS A 162 -24.92 19.44 2.20
N PRO A 163 -24.75 20.51 3.00
CA PRO A 163 -25.61 21.67 2.85
C PRO A 163 -25.48 22.17 1.40
N PRO A 164 -26.59 22.61 0.78
CA PRO A 164 -26.54 23.15 -0.57
C PRO A 164 -25.52 24.29 -0.60
N ARG A 165 -24.59 24.22 -1.56
CA ARG A 165 -23.69 25.34 -1.84
C ARG A 165 -24.57 26.49 -2.32
N ASP A 166 -24.80 27.45 -1.44
CA ASP A 166 -25.40 28.73 -1.79
C ASP A 166 -24.44 29.43 -2.76
N ASN A 167 -24.89 29.53 -4.00
CA ASN A 167 -24.11 30.02 -5.13
C ASN A 167 -24.27 31.55 -5.21
N GLN A 168 -23.99 32.24 -4.10
CA GLN A 168 -24.01 33.69 -4.03
C GLN A 168 -22.58 34.19 -3.89
N ASN A 169 -21.92 34.29 -5.03
CA ASN A 169 -20.85 35.27 -5.21
C ASN A 169 -21.48 36.54 -5.78
N PRO A 170 -21.64 37.59 -4.97
CA PRO A 170 -21.40 38.92 -5.46
C PRO A 170 -20.33 39.60 -4.61
N ALA A 171 -19.22 39.83 -5.28
CA ALA A 171 -18.48 41.08 -5.24
C ALA A 171 -17.32 41.21 -4.21
N ILE A 172 -16.26 41.81 -4.77
CA ILE A 172 -15.22 42.63 -4.12
C ILE A 172 -14.02 41.85 -3.59
N SER A 173 -13.00 41.72 -4.44
CA SER A 173 -11.65 42.03 -3.98
C SER A 173 -10.98 42.96 -4.99
N PHE A 174 -10.70 44.17 -4.49
CA PHE A 174 -10.03 45.27 -5.13
C PHE A 174 -8.71 44.83 -5.77
N TRP A 175 -8.59 44.96 -7.09
CA TRP A 175 -7.29 45.12 -7.72
C TRP A 175 -6.95 46.61 -7.76
N PRO A 176 -5.81 47.06 -7.20
CA PRO A 176 -5.36 48.42 -7.42
C PRO A 176 -4.92 48.58 -8.89
N PRO A 177 -5.20 49.73 -9.52
CA PRO A 177 -4.74 50.01 -10.88
C PRO A 177 -3.21 50.09 -10.91
N GLN A 178 -2.60 49.39 -11.87
CA GLN A 178 -1.18 49.53 -12.17
C GLN A 178 -0.87 50.96 -12.64
N PRO A 179 0.23 51.59 -12.18
CA PRO A 179 0.66 52.85 -12.75
C PRO A 179 1.14 52.67 -14.19
N PRO A 180 0.97 53.69 -15.06
CA PRO A 180 1.41 53.65 -16.44
C PRO A 180 2.94 53.58 -16.51
N PHE A 181 3.44 52.70 -17.39
CA PHE A 181 4.84 52.68 -17.81
C PHE A 181 5.17 54.02 -18.50
N GLU A 182 6.00 54.85 -17.87
CA GLU A 182 6.68 55.95 -18.55
C GLU A 182 8.00 55.45 -19.16
N PRO A 183 8.25 55.68 -20.47
CA PRO A 183 9.54 55.48 -21.09
C PRO A 183 10.29 56.82 -21.11
N GLU A 184 11.22 57.03 -20.18
CA GLU A 184 12.19 58.12 -20.28
C GLU A 184 13.58 57.53 -20.52
N ALA A 185 14.10 57.89 -21.69
CA ALA A 185 15.44 57.65 -22.13
C ALA A 185 16.44 58.54 -21.36
N CYS A 186 17.73 58.33 -21.68
CA CYS A 186 18.84 59.26 -21.47
C CYS A 186 19.66 59.08 -20.18
N PHE A 187 20.74 58.28 -20.28
CA PHE A 187 22.09 58.70 -19.87
C PHE A 187 23.11 57.71 -20.47
N SER A 188 23.64 58.03 -21.66
CA SER A 188 24.96 58.65 -21.87
C SER A 188 26.11 57.98 -21.10
N GLU A 189 26.87 57.19 -21.85
CA GLU A 189 28.27 57.48 -22.20
C GLU A 189 29.34 57.59 -21.10
N ASN A 190 30.40 56.79 -21.30
CA ASN A 190 31.72 56.69 -20.66
C ASN A 190 31.88 55.41 -19.81
N MET A 191 32.96 54.63 -19.89
CA MET A 191 34.34 55.01 -20.17
C MET A 191 35.16 53.79 -20.59
N ILE A 192 36.04 54.00 -21.57
CA ILE A 192 37.12 53.13 -22.03
C ILE A 192 38.15 52.94 -20.91
N GLN A 193 38.64 51.70 -20.68
CA GLN A 193 40.08 51.32 -20.75
C GLN A 193 40.43 50.02 -20.00
N LYS A 194 41.29 49.21 -20.67
CA LYS A 194 42.42 48.41 -20.11
C LYS A 194 42.08 47.17 -19.27
N THR A 195 42.75 46.02 -19.35
CA THR A 195 44.05 45.63 -19.93
C THR A 195 44.07 44.10 -20.11
N ALA A 196 44.88 43.64 -21.06
CA ALA A 196 45.27 42.24 -21.21
C ALA A 196 46.15 41.73 -20.06
N ALA A 197 46.02 40.43 -19.76
CA ALA A 197 47.11 39.48 -19.53
C ALA A 197 46.56 38.06 -19.66
#